data_AF-A0A3Q9W6M8-F1
#
_entry.id   AF-A0A3Q9W6M8-F1
#
_cell.length_a   1.000
_cell.length_b   1.000
_cell.length_c   1.000
_cell.angle_alpha   90.00
_cell.angle_beta   90.00
_cell.angle_gamma   90.00
#
_symmetry.space_group_name_H-M   'P 1'
#
loop_
_entity.id
_entity.type
_entity.pdbx_description
1 polymer ?
#
loop_
_entity_poly.entity_id
_entity_poly.type
_entity_poly.pdbx_seq_one_letter_code
_entity_poly.pdbx_strand_id
1 'polypeptide(L)'
;MKNRLIQWLWPLALLGGCEMVRVAQDTTIELPVALQQAEHMRFANPSAIFSDENQFTGEFEFTNSEIGSWAQEREKINEEFERSGLMDFLLFGDAISYIKREFLVTASRTFSFELMAQGALKGRSSCGIFALSNKTETTRHEVHYDIRSSFNGYDRRDKTELLCTIQQGGTSWQLRLKAAEEKAVQVELTSQDMSYTVQLINRAYAIFPGEAGPEHRELPSWASINAGLLFSDADKQALAAYSFVGDQKIWLSQALSDSQRELLLSVAYSLAMFHWYDGDWQPMPQRLMMR
;
A
#
# COMPACT_ATOMS: atom_id res chain seq x y z
N MET A 1 39.85 21.45 71.24
CA MET A 1 40.73 22.00 70.18
C MET A 1 40.56 21.18 68.91
N LYS A 2 40.21 21.85 67.80
CA LYS A 2 40.30 21.46 66.36
C LYS A 2 39.48 20.22 65.91
N ASN A 3 38.36 20.41 65.20
CA ASN A 3 38.18 20.65 63.76
C ASN A 3 38.37 19.41 62.85
N ARG A 4 37.26 18.93 62.26
CA ARG A 4 36.95 18.79 60.80
C ARG A 4 35.86 17.72 60.61
N LEU A 5 34.60 18.02 60.23
CA LEU A 5 34.07 18.35 58.88
C LEU A 5 34.43 17.32 57.81
N ILE A 6 33.42 16.53 57.40
CA ILE A 6 33.08 16.02 56.04
C ILE A 6 31.64 15.48 56.19
N GLN A 7 30.59 16.28 55.96
CA GLN A 7 29.87 16.44 54.68
C GLN A 7 29.66 15.13 53.92
N TRP A 8 28.48 14.53 54.08
CA TRP A 8 27.82 13.74 53.04
C TRP A 8 26.34 14.16 52.98
N LEU A 9 26.05 15.02 52.02
CA LEU A 9 24.72 15.32 51.52
C LEU A 9 24.32 14.23 50.51
N TRP A 10 23.14 13.62 50.71
CA TRP A 10 22.06 13.20 49.77
C TRP A 10 22.42 12.97 48.28
N PRO A 11 21.81 12.00 47.54
CA PRO A 11 20.37 11.65 47.61
C PRO A 11 19.97 10.17 47.32
N LEU A 12 18.89 9.71 47.96
CA LEU A 12 18.06 8.58 47.50
C LEU A 12 16.85 9.18 46.76
N ALA A 13 17.02 9.52 45.49
CA ALA A 13 15.94 10.00 44.61
C ALA A 13 16.26 9.69 43.15
N LEU A 14 16.43 8.40 42.81
CA LEU A 14 16.48 7.91 41.42
C LEU A 14 15.76 6.56 41.35
N LEU A 15 14.46 6.57 41.63
CA LEU A 15 13.52 5.54 41.18
C LEU A 15 12.39 6.21 40.39
N GLY A 16 12.78 7.08 39.45
CA GLY A 16 11.95 7.37 38.28
C GLY A 16 12.23 6.28 37.27
N GLY A 17 11.50 5.18 37.39
CA GLY A 17 11.52 4.13 36.37
C GLY A 17 11.21 4.74 35.02
N CYS A 18 11.97 4.30 34.01
CA CYS A 18 11.74 4.61 32.61
C CYS A 18 10.32 4.21 32.20
N GLU A 19 9.32 5.08 32.42
CA GLU A 19 8.24 5.19 31.45
C GLU A 19 8.90 5.73 30.18
N MET A 20 9.34 4.80 29.33
CA MET A 20 9.47 5.11 27.92
C MET A 20 8.10 5.61 27.50
N VAL A 21 7.93 6.93 27.50
CA VAL A 21 6.92 7.60 26.70
C VAL A 21 7.18 7.10 25.29
N ARG A 22 6.43 6.07 24.87
CA ARG A 22 6.25 5.75 23.47
C ARG A 22 5.54 6.98 22.92
N VAL A 23 6.32 8.00 22.55
CA VAL A 23 5.85 9.01 21.60
C VAL A 23 5.61 8.19 20.35
N ALA A 24 4.37 7.75 20.14
CA ALA A 24 3.94 7.25 18.85
C ALA A 24 4.28 8.38 17.88
N GLN A 25 5.31 8.19 17.07
CA GLN A 25 5.69 9.15 16.05
C GLN A 25 4.59 9.11 15.01
N ASP A 26 3.71 10.12 15.02
CA ASP A 26 2.74 10.27 13.93
C ASP A 26 3.52 10.68 12.68
N THR A 27 3.25 10.03 11.56
CA THR A 27 3.90 10.32 10.27
C THR A 27 2.91 10.95 9.31
N THR A 28 3.39 11.81 8.43
CA THR A 28 2.57 12.42 7.38
C THR A 28 3.34 12.48 6.08
N ILE A 29 2.63 12.77 5.00
CA ILE A 29 3.19 13.06 3.69
C ILE A 29 3.07 14.55 3.38
N GLU A 30 3.79 15.02 2.36
CA GLU A 30 3.64 16.38 1.85
C GLU A 30 2.25 16.56 1.21
N LEU A 31 1.38 17.31 1.88
CA LEU A 31 0.02 17.59 1.41
C LEU A 31 -0.04 18.92 0.66
N PRO A 32 -0.75 18.98 -0.49
CA PRO A 32 -1.04 20.26 -1.13
C PRO A 32 -1.94 21.12 -0.23
N VAL A 33 -1.88 22.44 -0.39
CA VAL A 33 -2.61 23.41 0.43
C VAL A 33 -4.11 23.08 0.51
N ALA A 34 -4.71 22.65 -0.60
CA ALA A 34 -6.13 22.27 -0.67
C ALA A 34 -6.52 21.11 0.28
N LEU A 35 -5.57 20.27 0.68
CA LEU A 35 -5.82 19.11 1.55
C LEU A 35 -5.28 19.30 2.98
N GLN A 36 -4.73 20.46 3.33
CA GLN A 36 -4.21 20.69 4.70
C GLN A 36 -5.31 20.75 5.77
N GLN A 37 -6.53 21.14 5.38
CA GLN A 37 -7.72 21.16 6.25
C GLN A 37 -8.73 20.06 5.87
N ALA A 38 -8.30 19.08 5.08
CA ALA A 38 -9.12 17.96 4.68
C ALA A 38 -9.49 17.10 5.89
N GLU A 39 -10.65 16.47 5.80
CA GLU A 39 -10.98 15.34 6.67
C GLU A 39 -9.98 14.22 6.39
N HIS A 40 -9.50 13.55 7.45
CA HIS A 40 -8.64 12.39 7.28
C HIS A 40 -9.23 11.18 7.98
N MET A 41 -9.03 10.03 7.34
CA MET A 41 -9.54 8.74 7.77
C MET A 41 -8.40 7.74 7.84
N ARG A 42 -8.31 7.03 8.96
CA ARG A 42 -7.29 5.99 9.19
C ARG A 42 -7.90 4.62 9.01
N PHE A 43 -7.13 3.70 8.44
CA PHE A 43 -7.50 2.30 8.29
C PHE A 43 -6.73 1.48 9.30
N ALA A 44 -7.43 0.60 10.02
CA ALA A 44 -6.80 -0.37 10.90
C ALA A 44 -6.51 -1.64 10.10
N ASN A 45 -5.32 -2.22 10.26
CA ASN A 45 -5.02 -3.51 9.65
C ASN A 45 -5.95 -4.58 10.26
N PRO A 46 -6.84 -5.23 9.48
CA PRO A 46 -7.64 -6.33 9.97
C PRO A 46 -6.68 -7.44 10.35
N SER A 47 -6.57 -7.71 11.66
CA SER A 47 -5.71 -8.78 12.13
C SER A 47 -6.13 -10.07 11.42
N ALA A 48 -5.19 -10.75 10.75
CA ALA A 48 -5.46 -11.93 9.92
C ALA A 48 -6.07 -13.13 10.67
N ILE A 49 -6.36 -12.97 11.96
CA ILE A 49 -6.91 -13.98 12.87
C ILE A 49 -8.45 -13.92 12.91
N PHE A 50 -9.07 -12.79 12.52
CA PHE A 50 -10.52 -12.62 12.56
C PHE A 50 -11.03 -12.10 11.21
N SER A 51 -11.45 -13.01 10.32
CA SER A 51 -11.97 -12.70 8.97
C SER A 51 -13.32 -11.98 8.97
N ASP A 52 -14.02 -11.98 10.11
CA ASP A 52 -15.43 -11.57 10.20
C ASP A 52 -15.63 -10.26 10.98
N GLU A 53 -14.56 -9.54 11.32
CA GLU A 53 -14.67 -8.24 11.99
C GLU A 53 -14.95 -7.13 10.99
N ASN A 54 -16.11 -6.48 11.14
CA ASN A 54 -16.45 -5.28 10.40
C ASN A 54 -15.49 -4.15 10.80
N GLN A 55 -14.87 -3.54 9.79
CA GLN A 55 -13.93 -2.44 9.94
C GLN A 55 -14.69 -1.12 9.81
N PHE A 56 -14.61 -0.26 10.82
CA PHE A 56 -15.29 1.03 10.81
C PHE A 56 -14.30 2.17 10.60
N THR A 57 -14.65 3.08 9.69
CA THR A 57 -13.92 4.33 9.48
C THR A 57 -14.93 5.47 9.36
N GLY A 58 -15.18 6.15 10.48
CA GLY A 58 -16.23 7.17 10.55
C GLY A 58 -17.63 6.56 10.44
N GLU A 59 -18.42 7.02 9.46
CA GLU A 59 -19.75 6.47 9.15
C GLU A 59 -19.71 5.27 8.17
N PHE A 60 -18.53 4.95 7.65
CA PHE A 60 -18.32 3.88 6.69
C PHE A 60 -17.93 2.58 7.39
N GLU A 61 -18.42 1.49 6.83
CA GLU A 61 -18.16 0.14 7.30
C GLU A 61 -17.67 -0.72 6.13
N PHE A 62 -16.52 -1.36 6.31
CA PHE A 62 -15.97 -2.34 5.38
C PHE A 62 -16.32 -3.74 5.88
N THR A 63 -17.12 -4.46 5.10
CA THR A 63 -17.66 -5.77 5.46
C THR A 63 -17.33 -6.82 4.39
N ASN A 64 -17.71 -8.08 4.65
CA ASN A 64 -17.59 -9.19 3.70
C ASN A 64 -16.17 -9.28 3.11
N SER A 65 -15.17 -9.08 3.98
CA SER A 65 -13.77 -9.06 3.57
C SER A 65 -13.28 -10.49 3.38
N GLU A 66 -13.11 -10.92 2.14
CA GLU A 66 -12.53 -12.24 1.83
C GLU A 66 -11.07 -12.08 1.44
N ILE A 67 -10.21 -12.98 1.92
CA ILE A 67 -8.77 -12.90 1.71
C ILE A 67 -8.26 -14.28 1.34
N GLY A 68 -7.78 -14.40 0.11
CA GLY A 68 -7.17 -15.62 -0.39
C GLY A 68 -5.81 -15.89 0.26
N SER A 69 -5.46 -17.17 0.37
CA SER A 69 -4.07 -17.57 0.61
C SER A 69 -3.22 -17.29 -0.62
N TRP A 70 -1.92 -17.10 -0.43
CA TRP A 70 -0.98 -17.08 -1.56
C TRP A 70 -1.04 -18.41 -2.32
N ALA A 71 -1.41 -18.35 -3.60
CA ALA A 71 -1.33 -19.47 -4.51
C ALA A 71 -0.01 -19.36 -5.29
N GLN A 72 0.76 -20.46 -5.36
CA GLN A 72 1.89 -20.52 -6.27
C GLN A 72 1.35 -20.76 -7.67
N GLU A 73 1.60 -19.79 -8.55
CA GLU A 73 1.27 -19.88 -9.95
C GLU A 73 2.56 -20.00 -10.75
N ARG A 74 2.51 -20.72 -11.86
CA ARG A 74 3.61 -20.79 -12.83
C ARG A 74 3.02 -20.57 -14.20
N GLU A 75 2.59 -19.35 -14.45
CA GLU A 75 1.93 -18.97 -15.69
C GLU A 75 2.73 -17.89 -16.41
N LYS A 76 2.95 -18.09 -17.71
CA LYS A 76 3.66 -17.15 -18.57
C LYS A 76 2.66 -16.16 -19.13
N ILE A 77 2.85 -14.89 -18.83
CA ILE A 77 1.98 -13.81 -19.30
C ILE A 77 2.74 -12.99 -20.34
N ASN A 78 2.08 -12.81 -21.48
CA ASN A 78 2.51 -11.93 -22.56
C ASN A 78 1.83 -10.57 -22.36
N GLU A 79 2.58 -9.51 -22.02
CA GLU A 79 2.02 -8.15 -22.00
C GLU A 79 2.22 -7.47 -23.37
N GLU A 80 1.12 -7.11 -24.03
CA GLU A 80 1.13 -6.19 -25.17
C GLU A 80 1.12 -4.74 -24.66
N PHE A 81 2.09 -3.94 -25.11
CA PHE A 81 2.06 -2.49 -24.96
C PHE A 81 1.15 -1.90 -26.05
N GLU A 82 -0.17 -2.05 -25.89
CA GLU A 82 -1.19 -1.12 -26.41
C GLU A 82 -2.61 -1.63 -26.07
N ARG A 83 -3.21 -1.05 -25.02
CA ARG A 83 -4.66 -0.90 -24.78
C ARG A 83 -5.56 -2.10 -24.43
N SER A 84 -5.12 -3.36 -24.47
CA SER A 84 -5.88 -4.50 -23.91
C SER A 84 -5.01 -5.30 -22.96
N GLY A 85 -5.05 -4.92 -21.68
CA GLY A 85 -4.13 -5.44 -20.64
C GLY A 85 -4.50 -6.83 -20.12
N LEU A 86 -3.58 -7.37 -19.31
CA LEU A 86 -3.68 -8.56 -18.44
C LEU A 86 -5.08 -8.93 -17.91
N MET A 87 -5.96 -7.95 -17.70
CA MET A 87 -7.34 -8.15 -17.27
C MET A 87 -8.20 -8.94 -18.27
N ASP A 88 -8.09 -8.67 -19.58
CA ASP A 88 -8.88 -9.36 -20.60
C ASP A 88 -8.40 -10.81 -20.80
N PHE A 89 -7.10 -11.05 -20.68
CA PHE A 89 -6.52 -12.39 -20.66
C PHE A 89 -7.04 -13.22 -19.49
N LEU A 90 -7.07 -12.65 -18.28
CA LEU A 90 -7.52 -13.35 -17.07
C LEU A 90 -9.04 -13.59 -17.03
N LEU A 91 -9.84 -12.71 -17.64
CA LEU A 91 -11.30 -12.83 -17.64
C LEU A 91 -11.86 -13.66 -18.80
N PHE A 92 -11.17 -13.69 -19.96
CA PHE A 92 -11.75 -14.24 -21.20
C PHE A 92 -10.84 -15.23 -21.95
N GLY A 93 -9.58 -15.43 -21.53
CA GLY A 93 -8.74 -16.52 -22.04
C GLY A 93 -8.32 -16.43 -23.51
N ASP A 94 -8.51 -15.28 -24.18
CA ASP A 94 -8.19 -15.14 -25.60
C ASP A 94 -6.72 -14.75 -25.81
N ALA A 95 -6.01 -15.59 -26.55
CA ALA A 95 -4.62 -15.41 -26.94
C ALA A 95 -4.54 -14.93 -28.40
N ILE A 96 -4.23 -13.66 -28.61
CA ILE A 96 -3.81 -13.14 -29.92
C ILE A 96 -2.44 -12.50 -29.77
N SER A 97 -1.51 -12.91 -30.63
CA SER A 97 -0.06 -12.83 -30.43
C SER A 97 0.60 -11.66 -31.17
N TYR A 98 1.35 -10.82 -30.45
CA TYR A 98 2.67 -10.27 -30.85
C TYR A 98 3.53 -10.04 -29.59
N ILE A 99 4.75 -10.60 -29.54
CA ILE A 99 5.57 -10.71 -28.34
C ILE A 99 6.45 -9.46 -28.15
N LYS A 100 6.27 -8.71 -27.04
CA LYS A 100 7.21 -7.65 -26.63
C LYS A 100 7.95 -7.93 -25.31
N ARG A 101 7.33 -8.57 -24.30
CA ARG A 101 7.99 -9.08 -23.07
C ARG A 101 7.19 -10.23 -22.44
N GLU A 102 7.90 -11.21 -21.89
CA GLU A 102 7.33 -12.36 -21.15
C GLU A 102 7.62 -12.20 -19.65
N PHE A 103 6.62 -12.41 -18.79
CA PHE A 103 6.79 -12.49 -17.35
C PHE A 103 6.21 -13.79 -16.80
N LEU A 104 6.83 -14.32 -15.74
CA LEU A 104 6.29 -15.45 -15.00
C LEU A 104 5.55 -14.90 -13.77
N VAL A 105 4.24 -15.15 -13.67
CA VAL A 105 3.54 -15.00 -12.39
C VAL A 105 4.06 -16.12 -11.50
N THR A 106 4.61 -15.75 -10.35
CA THR A 106 5.21 -16.69 -9.39
C THR A 106 4.33 -16.93 -8.18
N ALA A 107 3.48 -15.95 -7.85
CA ALA A 107 2.49 -16.07 -6.79
C ALA A 107 1.36 -15.05 -7.01
N SER A 108 0.15 -15.43 -6.59
CA SER A 108 -1.01 -14.54 -6.57
C SER A 108 -1.73 -14.61 -5.22
N ARG A 109 -2.43 -13.55 -4.87
CA ARG A 109 -3.36 -13.49 -3.74
C ARG A 109 -4.52 -12.59 -4.11
N THR A 110 -5.73 -13.04 -3.87
CA THR A 110 -6.94 -12.24 -4.08
C THR A 110 -7.50 -11.73 -2.77
N PHE A 111 -8.21 -10.61 -2.82
CA PHE A 111 -9.04 -10.14 -1.72
C PHE A 111 -10.23 -9.35 -2.25
N SER A 112 -11.32 -9.32 -1.49
CA SER A 112 -12.51 -8.54 -1.81
C SER A 112 -13.10 -7.94 -0.54
N PHE A 113 -13.92 -6.90 -0.69
CA PHE A 113 -14.69 -6.31 0.40
C PHE A 113 -15.87 -5.50 -0.14
N GLU A 114 -16.81 -5.20 0.75
CA GLU A 114 -17.93 -4.30 0.49
C GLU A 114 -17.82 -3.03 1.34
N LEU A 115 -18.07 -1.88 0.73
CA LEU A 115 -18.20 -0.61 1.42
C LEU A 115 -19.68 -0.35 1.69
N MET A 116 -20.03 -0.25 2.96
CA MET A 116 -21.35 0.09 3.45
C MET A 116 -21.32 1.50 4.06
N ALA A 117 -22.40 2.26 3.91
CA ALA A 117 -22.62 3.46 4.69
C ALA A 117 -24.10 3.59 5.01
N GLN A 118 -24.42 3.88 6.27
CA GLN A 118 -25.81 4.01 6.76
C GLN A 118 -26.67 2.78 6.43
N GLY A 119 -26.06 1.59 6.44
CA GLY A 119 -26.72 0.31 6.13
C GLY A 119 -26.96 0.02 4.64
N ALA A 120 -26.52 0.88 3.73
CA ALA A 120 -26.64 0.68 2.29
C ALA A 120 -25.29 0.33 1.65
N LEU A 121 -25.30 -0.59 0.68
CA LEU A 121 -24.14 -0.94 -0.13
C LEU A 121 -23.76 0.24 -1.03
N LYS A 122 -22.54 0.72 -0.87
CA LYS A 122 -21.97 1.84 -1.63
C LYS A 122 -21.04 1.37 -2.74
N GLY A 123 -20.24 0.37 -2.46
CA GLY A 123 -19.36 -0.22 -3.46
C GLY A 123 -18.89 -1.62 -3.11
N ARG A 124 -18.39 -2.33 -4.12
CA ARG A 124 -17.75 -3.63 -3.99
C ARG A 124 -16.39 -3.59 -4.67
N SER A 125 -15.36 -4.04 -3.97
CA SER A 125 -14.00 -4.14 -4.50
C SER A 125 -13.59 -5.61 -4.60
N SER A 126 -12.96 -5.97 -5.71
CA SER A 126 -12.33 -7.27 -5.91
C SER A 126 -10.95 -7.07 -6.50
N CYS A 127 -9.92 -7.57 -5.82
CA CYS A 127 -8.52 -7.29 -6.10
C CYS A 127 -7.69 -8.58 -6.21
N GLY A 128 -6.62 -8.50 -6.99
CA GLY A 128 -5.54 -9.48 -7.07
C GLY A 128 -4.17 -8.81 -6.92
N ILE A 129 -3.32 -9.40 -6.08
CA ILE A 129 -1.91 -9.06 -5.90
C ILE A 129 -1.10 -10.14 -6.63
N PHE A 130 -0.20 -9.72 -7.52
CA PHE A 130 0.60 -10.60 -8.34
C PHE A 130 2.08 -10.34 -8.13
N ALA A 131 2.82 -11.40 -7.78
CA ALA A 131 4.27 -11.42 -7.78
C ALA A 131 4.78 -11.83 -9.17
N LEU A 132 5.58 -10.99 -9.80
CA LEU A 132 6.11 -11.24 -11.15
C LEU A 132 7.62 -11.38 -11.12
N SER A 133 8.15 -12.33 -11.91
CA SER A 133 9.58 -12.46 -12.19
C SER A 133 9.88 -12.16 -13.66
N ASN A 134 11.02 -11.50 -13.89
CA ASN A 134 11.59 -11.23 -15.22
C ASN A 134 12.32 -12.44 -15.82
N LYS A 135 12.38 -13.59 -15.12
CA LYS A 135 13.02 -14.79 -15.65
C LYS A 135 12.19 -15.36 -16.80
N THR A 136 12.66 -15.12 -18.03
CA THR A 136 12.30 -15.96 -19.18
C THR A 136 12.88 -17.34 -18.94
N GLU A 137 12.02 -18.33 -18.80
CA GLU A 137 12.45 -19.71 -18.65
C GLU A 137 13.12 -20.15 -19.96
N THR A 138 14.46 -20.16 -19.98
CA THR A 138 15.23 -20.86 -21.00
C THR A 138 15.24 -22.33 -20.60
N THR A 139 14.29 -23.11 -21.11
CA THR A 139 14.38 -24.57 -21.05
C THR A 139 15.54 -25.04 -21.93
N ARG A 140 16.76 -25.01 -21.40
CA ARG A 140 17.86 -25.82 -21.95
C ARG A 140 17.63 -27.26 -21.51
N HIS A 141 17.13 -28.08 -22.42
CA HIS A 141 17.25 -29.53 -22.30
C HIS A 141 18.71 -29.92 -22.50
N GLU A 142 19.54 -29.76 -21.47
CA GLU A 142 20.83 -30.46 -21.40
C GLU A 142 20.57 -31.83 -20.77
N VAL A 143 20.50 -32.85 -21.64
CA VAL A 143 20.52 -34.25 -21.23
C VAL A 143 21.94 -34.57 -20.79
N HIS A 144 22.25 -34.41 -19.51
CA HIS A 144 23.39 -35.09 -18.87
C HIS A 144 23.11 -35.39 -17.39
N TYR A 145 23.69 -36.50 -16.94
CA TYR A 145 23.36 -37.30 -15.76
C TYR A 145 23.19 -36.53 -14.43
N ASP A 146 22.11 -36.88 -13.72
CA ASP A 146 21.96 -36.94 -12.25
C ASP A 146 22.54 -35.81 -11.39
N ILE A 147 22.10 -34.56 -11.60
CA ILE A 147 21.86 -33.62 -10.49
C ILE A 147 20.64 -32.75 -10.84
N ARG A 148 19.46 -33.16 -10.39
CA ARG A 148 18.28 -32.26 -10.33
C ARG A 148 18.48 -31.26 -9.19
N SER A 149 19.21 -30.18 -9.43
CA SER A 149 19.13 -29.00 -8.56
C SER A 149 18.04 -28.08 -9.11
N SER A 150 16.80 -28.28 -8.66
CA SER A 150 15.78 -27.23 -8.76
C SER A 150 16.20 -26.13 -7.78
N PHE A 151 16.91 -25.12 -8.27
CA PHE A 151 17.19 -23.91 -7.50
C PHE A 151 15.87 -23.14 -7.40
N ASN A 152 15.11 -23.44 -6.36
CA ASN A 152 13.90 -22.72 -5.96
C ASN A 152 14.32 -21.34 -5.43
N GLY A 153 14.75 -20.46 -6.35
CA GLY A 153 15.05 -19.06 -6.07
C GLY A 153 13.75 -18.29 -5.90
N TYR A 154 13.07 -18.50 -4.78
CA TYR A 154 11.90 -17.72 -4.35
C TYR A 154 12.30 -16.35 -3.77
N ASP A 155 13.60 -16.07 -3.61
CA ASP A 155 14.08 -14.96 -2.78
C ASP A 155 14.20 -13.59 -3.48
N ARG A 156 13.78 -13.45 -4.75
CA ARG A 156 13.77 -12.13 -5.39
C ARG A 156 12.56 -11.93 -6.29
N ARG A 157 11.53 -11.31 -5.72
CA ARG A 157 10.38 -10.79 -6.46
C ARG A 157 10.84 -9.53 -7.21
N ASP A 158 10.80 -9.57 -8.54
CA ASP A 158 11.29 -8.44 -9.34
C ASP A 158 10.27 -7.29 -9.41
N LYS A 159 8.98 -7.67 -9.42
CA LYS A 159 7.86 -6.73 -9.52
C LYS A 159 6.63 -7.26 -8.77
N THR A 160 5.81 -6.33 -8.35
CA THR A 160 4.47 -6.59 -7.85
C THR A 160 3.47 -5.78 -8.69
N GLU A 161 2.33 -6.39 -9.01
CA GLU A 161 1.17 -5.67 -9.52
C GLU A 161 -0.07 -5.89 -8.64
N LEU A 162 -0.81 -4.82 -8.37
CA LEU A 162 -2.16 -4.86 -7.83
C LEU A 162 -3.14 -4.52 -8.96
N LEU A 163 -4.17 -5.34 -9.10
CA LEU A 163 -5.29 -5.08 -10.00
C LEU A 163 -6.59 -5.20 -9.22
N CYS A 164 -7.42 -4.17 -9.26
CA CYS A 164 -8.73 -4.19 -8.63
C CYS A 164 -9.82 -3.74 -9.59
N THR A 165 -10.98 -4.36 -9.46
CA THR A 165 -12.25 -3.90 -10.02
C THR A 165 -13.12 -3.38 -8.87
N ILE A 166 -13.51 -2.11 -8.94
CA ILE A 166 -14.34 -1.44 -7.93
C ILE A 166 -15.67 -1.06 -8.60
N GLN A 167 -16.74 -1.73 -8.19
CA GLN A 167 -18.10 -1.42 -8.63
C GLN A 167 -18.73 -0.40 -7.69
N GLN A 168 -19.16 0.73 -8.22
CA GLN A 168 -19.77 1.79 -7.43
C GLN A 168 -20.76 2.61 -8.26
N GLY A 169 -21.98 2.79 -7.75
CA GLY A 169 -23.01 3.59 -8.44
C GLY A 169 -23.30 3.10 -9.87
N GLY A 170 -23.19 1.80 -10.13
CA GLY A 170 -23.33 1.20 -11.46
C GLY A 170 -22.12 1.40 -12.40
N THR A 171 -21.08 2.10 -11.96
CA THR A 171 -19.83 2.29 -12.71
C THR A 171 -18.78 1.29 -12.24
N SER A 172 -18.03 0.71 -13.17
CA SER A 172 -16.89 -0.16 -12.88
C SER A 172 -15.58 0.60 -13.05
N TRP A 173 -14.83 0.73 -11.96
CA TRP A 173 -13.50 1.34 -11.93
C TRP A 173 -12.41 0.27 -11.89
N GLN A 174 -11.31 0.52 -12.57
CA GLN A 174 -10.10 -0.28 -12.53
C GLN A 174 -9.01 0.50 -11.81
N LEU A 175 -8.52 -0.06 -10.70
CA LEU A 175 -7.34 0.42 -10.01
C LEU A 175 -6.18 -0.51 -10.34
N ARG A 176 -5.09 0.04 -10.87
CA ARG A 176 -3.85 -0.68 -11.16
C ARG A 176 -2.71 -0.02 -10.43
N LEU A 177 -1.90 -0.80 -9.71
CA LEU A 177 -0.64 -0.34 -9.14
C LEU A 177 0.48 -1.27 -9.58
N LYS A 178 1.58 -0.71 -10.09
CA LYS A 178 2.80 -1.43 -10.46
C LYS A 178 3.98 -0.95 -9.61
N ALA A 179 4.64 -1.87 -8.93
CA ALA A 179 5.84 -1.63 -8.14
C ALA A 179 6.99 -2.51 -8.63
N ALA A 180 8.21 -1.96 -8.67
CA ALA A 180 9.44 -2.70 -9.00
C ALA A 180 10.63 -2.10 -8.24
N GLU A 181 11.63 -2.91 -7.90
CA GLU A 181 12.77 -2.59 -7.01
C GLU A 181 13.49 -1.26 -7.37
N GLU A 182 13.52 -0.89 -8.65
CA GLU A 182 14.24 0.29 -9.16
C GLU A 182 13.36 1.25 -9.99
N LYS A 183 12.03 1.18 -9.84
CA LYS A 183 11.11 2.06 -10.58
C LYS A 183 10.17 2.79 -9.63
N ALA A 184 9.85 4.02 -9.99
CA ALA A 184 8.77 4.75 -9.34
C ALA A 184 7.47 3.94 -9.50
N VAL A 185 6.70 3.88 -8.42
CA VAL A 185 5.40 3.20 -8.44
C VAL A 185 4.48 3.94 -9.40
N GLN A 186 3.78 3.16 -10.22
CA GLN A 186 2.79 3.66 -11.16
C GLN A 186 1.42 3.25 -10.66
N VAL A 187 0.51 4.21 -10.60
CA VAL A 187 -0.88 3.96 -10.19
C VAL A 187 -1.81 4.58 -11.21
N GLU A 188 -2.82 3.83 -11.60
CA GLU A 188 -3.86 4.24 -12.53
C GLU A 188 -5.22 3.95 -11.90
N LEU A 189 -6.14 4.90 -12.01
CA LEU A 189 -7.54 4.73 -11.61
C LEU A 189 -8.43 5.22 -12.75
N THR A 190 -9.04 4.27 -13.45
CA THR A 190 -9.79 4.54 -14.68
C THR A 190 -11.14 3.84 -14.68
N SER A 191 -12.05 4.38 -15.48
CA SER A 191 -13.32 3.80 -15.88
C SER A 191 -13.49 4.13 -17.37
N GLN A 192 -14.42 3.48 -18.09
CA GLN A 192 -14.54 3.53 -19.56
C GLN A 192 -14.23 4.92 -20.16
N ASP A 193 -14.85 5.97 -19.63
CA ASP A 193 -14.70 7.35 -20.11
C ASP A 193 -14.13 8.32 -19.05
N MET A 194 -13.66 7.82 -17.91
CA MET A 194 -13.21 8.64 -16.79
C MET A 194 -11.86 8.19 -16.26
N SER A 195 -11.04 9.13 -15.81
CA SER A 195 -9.77 8.81 -15.17
C SER A 195 -9.43 9.82 -14.10
N TYR A 196 -8.73 9.36 -13.08
CA TYR A 196 -8.07 10.22 -12.11
C TYR A 196 -6.59 10.33 -12.47
N THR A 197 -6.04 11.52 -12.36
CA THR A 197 -4.60 11.69 -12.36
C THR A 197 -4.07 11.27 -11.00
N VAL A 198 -3.21 10.25 -10.96
CA VAL A 198 -2.57 9.79 -9.72
C VAL A 198 -1.08 10.16 -9.76
N GLN A 199 -0.64 10.94 -8.78
CA GLN A 199 0.74 11.38 -8.66
C GLN A 199 1.38 10.79 -7.41
N LEU A 200 2.65 10.42 -7.53
CA LEU A 200 3.42 9.88 -6.42
C LEU A 200 3.90 11.02 -5.50
N ILE A 201 3.73 10.86 -4.20
CA ILE A 201 4.30 11.74 -3.17
C ILE A 201 5.54 11.03 -2.61
N ASN A 202 6.71 11.67 -2.75
CA ASN A 202 8.01 11.12 -2.35
C ASN A 202 8.62 11.81 -1.13
N ARG A 203 7.80 12.50 -0.33
CA ARG A 203 8.23 13.18 0.90
C ARG A 203 7.30 12.83 2.04
N ALA A 204 7.90 12.33 3.12
CA ALA A 204 7.24 12.04 4.37
C ALA A 204 7.98 12.67 5.54
N TYR A 205 7.22 12.97 6.59
CA TYR A 205 7.70 13.63 7.79
C TYR A 205 7.23 12.87 9.02
N ALA A 206 8.09 12.77 10.04
CA ALA A 206 7.66 12.48 11.40
C ALA A 206 7.21 13.78 12.09
N ILE A 207 6.11 13.71 12.83
CA ILE A 207 5.51 14.80 13.57
C ILE A 207 5.89 14.63 15.05
N PHE A 208 6.47 15.68 15.63
CA PHE A 208 6.84 15.74 17.04
C PHE A 208 6.09 16.86 17.76
N PRO A 209 5.69 16.68 19.03
CA PRO A 209 5.22 17.79 19.84
C PRO A 209 6.38 18.77 20.09
N GLY A 210 6.22 20.02 19.67
CA GLY A 210 7.16 21.11 19.93
C GLY A 210 6.51 22.23 20.77
N GLU A 211 7.33 23.06 21.39
CA GLU A 211 6.85 24.15 22.27
C GLU A 211 6.01 25.21 21.53
N ALA A 212 6.27 25.41 20.24
CA ALA A 212 5.56 26.36 19.38
C ALA A 212 4.50 25.71 18.47
N GLY A 213 4.28 24.40 18.61
CA GLY A 213 3.42 23.60 17.73
C GLY A 213 4.10 22.33 17.23
N PRO A 214 3.44 21.57 16.33
CA PRO A 214 4.00 20.34 15.77
C PRO A 214 5.25 20.63 14.92
N GLU A 215 6.37 19.97 15.25
CA GLU A 215 7.60 19.99 14.48
C GLU A 215 7.59 18.85 13.45
N HIS A 216 7.91 19.17 12.19
CA HIS A 216 8.06 18.19 11.12
C HIS A 216 9.53 17.89 10.89
N ARG A 217 9.90 16.60 10.91
CA ARG A 217 11.25 16.15 10.55
C ARG A 217 11.16 15.19 9.38
N GLU A 218 11.92 15.44 8.32
CA GLU A 218 11.96 14.56 7.16
C GLU A 218 12.36 13.14 7.57
N LEU A 219 11.63 12.16 7.02
CA LEU A 219 12.00 10.77 7.15
C LEU A 219 13.18 10.44 6.23
N PRO A 220 13.96 9.40 6.54
CA PRO A 220 14.99 8.90 5.65
C PRO A 220 14.46 8.65 4.23
N SER A 221 15.30 8.83 3.21
CA SER A 221 14.89 8.73 1.80
C SER A 221 14.21 7.41 1.46
N TRP A 222 14.68 6.29 2.01
CA TRP A 222 14.08 4.97 1.80
C TRP A 222 12.64 4.86 2.31
N ALA A 223 12.30 5.56 3.40
CA ALA A 223 10.94 5.61 3.94
C ALA A 223 10.06 6.63 3.19
N SER A 224 10.69 7.57 2.47
CA SER A 224 10.00 8.60 1.71
C SER A 224 9.74 8.21 0.24
N ILE A 225 10.46 7.22 -0.29
CA ILE A 225 10.22 6.69 -1.64
C ILE A 225 8.84 6.02 -1.66
N ASN A 226 7.97 6.49 -2.55
CA ASN A 226 6.57 6.06 -2.64
C ASN A 226 5.76 6.30 -1.35
N ALA A 227 6.07 7.37 -0.60
CA ALA A 227 5.43 7.67 0.67
C ALA A 227 3.90 7.81 0.60
N GLY A 228 3.37 8.24 -0.54
CA GLY A 228 1.94 8.38 -0.73
C GLY A 228 1.53 8.63 -2.17
N LEU A 229 0.23 8.83 -2.37
CA LEU A 229 -0.39 9.13 -3.66
C LEU A 229 -1.27 10.37 -3.53
N LEU A 230 -1.28 11.20 -4.56
CA LEU A 230 -2.20 12.31 -4.73
C LEU A 230 -3.16 11.99 -5.87
N PHE A 231 -4.45 12.04 -5.60
CA PHE A 231 -5.51 11.87 -6.58
C PHE A 231 -6.04 13.24 -6.98
N SER A 232 -6.09 13.47 -8.29
CA SER A 232 -6.64 14.67 -8.89
C SER A 232 -7.65 14.35 -9.99
N ASP A 233 -8.59 15.25 -10.19
CA ASP A 233 -9.47 15.21 -11.36
C ASP A 233 -8.74 15.59 -12.66
N ALA A 234 -9.49 15.65 -13.77
CA ALA A 234 -8.99 16.05 -15.08
C ALA A 234 -8.44 17.49 -15.10
N ASP A 235 -8.98 18.37 -14.25
CA ASP A 235 -8.56 19.77 -14.11
C ASP A 235 -7.39 19.94 -13.12
N LYS A 236 -6.80 18.83 -12.67
CA LYS A 236 -5.67 18.77 -11.71
C LYS A 236 -6.01 19.34 -10.34
N GLN A 237 -7.28 19.40 -9.96
CA GLN A 237 -7.65 19.76 -8.60
C GLN A 237 -7.36 18.58 -7.67
N ALA A 238 -6.70 18.87 -6.54
CA ALA A 238 -6.39 17.85 -5.54
C ALA A 238 -7.66 17.41 -4.82
N LEU A 239 -8.00 16.13 -4.96
CA LEU A 239 -9.22 15.54 -4.44
C LEU A 239 -8.95 14.68 -3.20
N ALA A 240 -7.87 13.92 -3.21
CA ALA A 240 -7.47 13.11 -2.07
C ALA A 240 -5.97 12.86 -2.05
N ALA A 241 -5.43 12.56 -0.88
CA ALA A 241 -4.07 12.05 -0.73
C ALA A 241 -4.08 10.81 0.15
N TYR A 242 -3.31 9.77 -0.21
CA TYR A 242 -3.21 8.53 0.56
C TYR A 242 -1.76 8.32 1.02
N SER A 243 -1.56 7.92 2.27
CA SER A 243 -0.23 7.61 2.81
C SER A 243 0.00 6.12 2.95
N PHE A 244 1.19 5.69 2.51
CA PHE A 244 1.73 4.35 2.79
C PHE A 244 2.67 4.33 4.01
N VAL A 245 2.90 5.45 4.69
CA VAL A 245 3.92 5.57 5.75
C VAL A 245 3.27 5.72 7.12
N GLY A 246 3.65 4.85 8.05
CA GLY A 246 3.04 4.75 9.37
C GLY A 246 1.63 4.16 9.27
N ASP A 247 0.67 4.79 9.94
CA ASP A 247 -0.74 4.39 9.85
C ASP A 247 -1.31 4.77 8.46
N GLN A 248 -1.88 3.78 7.78
CA GLN A 248 -2.49 3.94 6.45
C GLN A 248 -3.70 4.85 6.58
N LYS A 249 -3.64 5.98 5.89
CA LYS A 249 -4.66 7.03 5.99
C LYS A 249 -4.85 7.77 4.70
N ILE A 250 -6.06 8.28 4.53
CA ILE A 250 -6.45 9.12 3.40
C ILE A 250 -6.93 10.48 3.89
N TRP A 251 -6.53 11.54 3.21
CA TRP A 251 -7.10 12.88 3.31
C TRP A 251 -8.07 13.08 2.16
N LEU A 252 -9.29 13.51 2.44
CA LEU A 252 -10.35 13.73 1.46
C LEU A 252 -10.76 15.20 1.43
N SER A 253 -10.77 15.77 0.23
CA SER A 253 -11.28 17.13 0.02
C SER A 253 -12.74 17.22 0.44
N GLN A 254 -13.11 18.30 1.12
CA GLN A 254 -14.49 18.58 1.51
C GLN A 254 -15.40 18.86 0.29
N ALA A 255 -14.81 19.16 -0.87
CA ALA A 255 -15.53 19.41 -2.11
C ALA A 255 -15.97 18.12 -2.85
N LEU A 256 -15.61 16.94 -2.35
CA LEU A 256 -16.00 15.67 -2.95
C LEU A 256 -17.51 15.43 -2.83
N SER A 257 -18.13 15.00 -3.93
CA SER A 257 -19.44 14.37 -3.86
C SER A 257 -19.38 13.05 -3.10
N ASP A 258 -20.51 12.59 -2.55
CA ASP A 258 -20.59 11.33 -1.80
C ASP A 258 -20.08 10.15 -2.63
N SER A 259 -20.42 10.11 -3.93
CA SER A 259 -19.93 9.08 -4.83
C SER A 259 -18.40 9.13 -5.00
N GLN A 260 -17.81 10.30 -5.19
CA GLN A 260 -16.33 10.37 -5.28
C GLN A 260 -15.66 10.02 -3.95
N ARG A 261 -16.27 10.40 -2.83
CA ARG A 261 -15.79 10.07 -1.48
C ARG A 261 -15.77 8.56 -1.27
N GLU A 262 -16.89 7.89 -1.53
CA GLU A 262 -17.03 6.43 -1.47
C GLU A 262 -16.05 5.69 -2.41
N LEU A 263 -15.80 6.23 -3.62
CA LEU A 263 -14.82 5.68 -4.57
C LEU A 263 -13.42 5.71 -3.98
N LEU A 264 -12.99 6.91 -3.56
CA LEU A 264 -11.63 7.15 -3.10
C LEU A 264 -11.36 6.42 -1.77
N LEU A 265 -12.39 6.22 -0.94
CA LEU A 265 -12.33 5.34 0.22
C LEU A 265 -12.13 3.88 -0.15
N SER A 266 -12.89 3.37 -1.13
CA SER A 266 -12.72 2.00 -1.63
C SER A 266 -11.31 1.81 -2.22
N VAL A 267 -10.82 2.78 -2.99
CA VAL A 267 -9.45 2.78 -3.52
C VAL A 267 -8.43 2.76 -2.40
N ALA A 268 -8.58 3.63 -1.40
CA ALA A 268 -7.65 3.73 -0.28
C ALA A 268 -7.61 2.44 0.56
N TYR A 269 -8.76 1.82 0.82
CA TYR A 269 -8.81 0.56 1.55
C TYR A 269 -8.20 -0.59 0.74
N SER A 270 -8.42 -0.65 -0.59
CA SER A 270 -7.71 -1.60 -1.47
C SER A 270 -6.19 -1.42 -1.41
N LEU A 271 -5.71 -0.17 -1.38
CA LEU A 271 -4.27 0.14 -1.24
C LEU A 271 -3.74 -0.21 0.15
N ALA A 272 -4.55 -0.06 1.20
CA ALA A 272 -4.20 -0.46 2.56
C ALA A 272 -4.07 -1.98 2.66
N MET A 273 -5.05 -2.72 2.15
CA MET A 273 -4.99 -4.19 2.06
C MET A 273 -3.79 -4.65 1.23
N PHE A 274 -3.53 -4.02 0.09
CA PHE A 274 -2.32 -4.30 -0.69
C PHE A 274 -1.04 -4.10 0.13
N HIS A 275 -0.93 -3.00 0.86
CA HIS A 275 0.23 -2.72 1.70
C HIS A 275 0.39 -3.72 2.85
N TRP A 276 -0.71 -4.17 3.47
CA TRP A 276 -0.66 -5.16 4.55
C TRP A 276 -0.35 -6.58 4.05
N TYR A 277 -0.86 -6.96 2.87
CA TYR A 277 -0.70 -8.31 2.33
C TYR A 277 0.51 -8.51 1.43
N ASP A 278 1.18 -7.43 1.03
CA ASP A 278 2.40 -7.46 0.24
C ASP A 278 3.53 -6.60 0.82
N GLY A 279 3.95 -6.86 2.06
CA GLY A 279 4.93 -6.03 2.77
C GLY A 279 6.28 -5.79 2.06
N ASP A 280 6.62 -6.60 1.05
CA ASP A 280 7.90 -6.55 0.33
C ASP A 280 7.87 -5.67 -0.94
N TRP A 281 6.72 -5.07 -1.32
CA TRP A 281 6.65 -4.23 -2.52
C TRP A 281 7.37 -2.89 -2.35
N GLN A 282 7.52 -2.41 -1.11
CA GLN A 282 8.27 -1.20 -0.81
C GLN A 282 9.76 -1.51 -0.70
N PRO A 283 10.62 -0.64 -1.24
CA PRO A 283 12.06 -0.76 -1.08
C PRO A 283 12.45 -0.50 0.39
N MET A 284 12.42 -1.53 1.23
CA MET A 284 13.03 -1.47 2.56
C MET A 284 14.53 -1.75 2.46
N PRO A 285 15.39 -1.04 3.23
CA PRO A 285 16.79 -1.40 3.32
C PRO A 285 16.92 -2.81 3.93
N GLN A 286 17.50 -3.75 3.18
CA GLN A 286 17.78 -5.15 3.61
C GLN A 286 18.58 -5.27 4.93
N ARG A 287 19.11 -4.17 5.47
CA ARG A 287 19.92 -4.14 6.70
C ARG A 287 19.14 -3.91 8.00
N LEU A 288 17.83 -3.63 7.96
CA LEU A 288 17.04 -3.41 9.17
C LEU A 288 16.34 -4.67 9.73
N MET A 289 16.45 -5.82 9.06
CA MET A 289 15.90 -7.11 9.53
C MET A 289 16.93 -8.08 10.15
N MET A 290 18.15 -7.62 10.44
CA MET A 290 19.08 -8.37 11.30
C MET A 290 19.15 -7.72 12.69
N ARG A 291 18.07 -7.84 13.46
CA ARG A 291 18.09 -7.79 14.94
C ARG A 291 16.99 -8.68 15.51
#